data_AF-A0A379T5G5-F1
#
_entry.id   AF-A0A379T5G5-F1
#
_cell.length_a   1.000
_cell.length_b   1.000
_cell.length_c   1.000
_cell.angle_alpha   90.00
_cell.angle_beta   90.00
_cell.angle_gamma   90.00
#
_symmetry.space_group_name_H-M   'P 1'
#
loop_
_entity.id
_entity.type
_entity.pdbx_description
1 polymer ?
#
loop_
_entity_poly.entity_id
_entity_poly.type
_entity_poly.pdbx_seq_one_letter_code
_entity_poly.pdbx_strand_id
1 'polypeptide(L)'
;MKIIILGAGQVGGTLAENLVGENNDITVVDTNGERLRSLQDKFDLRVVQGHGSHPRVLREAGADDADMLVAVTSSDETNMVACQVAYSLFNTPNRIARIRSPGLCSRCG
;
A
#
# COMPACT_ATOMS: atom_id res chain seq x y z
N MET A 1 2.91 -4.35 14.06
CA MET A 1 2.86 -3.10 13.28
C MET A 1 1.88 -3.29 12.15
N LYS A 2 0.96 -2.36 11.94
CA LYS A 2 -0.06 -2.41 10.89
C LYS A 2 0.45 -1.69 9.64
N ILE A 3 0.67 -2.45 8.57
CA ILE A 3 1.27 -1.94 7.34
C ILE A 3 0.30 -2.15 6.18
N ILE A 4 -0.04 -1.07 5.49
CA ILE A 4 -0.84 -1.09 4.28
C ILE A 4 0.08 -0.97 3.07
N ILE A 5 0.02 -1.94 2.15
CA ILE A 5 0.75 -1.93 0.89
C ILE A 5 -0.24 -1.71 -0.25
N LEU A 6 -0.08 -0.61 -1.00
CA LEU A 6 -0.88 -0.33 -2.19
C LEU A 6 -0.15 -0.80 -3.44
N GLY A 7 -0.72 -1.79 -4.10
CA GLY A 7 -0.21 -2.45 -5.31
C GLY A 7 0.37 -3.82 -5.01
N ALA A 8 -0.29 -4.87 -5.50
CA ALA A 8 0.15 -6.27 -5.50
C ALA A 8 0.99 -6.62 -6.75
N GLY A 9 1.69 -5.63 -7.32
CA GLY A 9 2.69 -5.88 -8.36
C GLY A 9 3.93 -6.57 -7.80
N GLN A 10 4.95 -6.79 -8.64
CA GLN A 10 6.18 -7.46 -8.20
C GLN A 10 6.80 -6.86 -6.94
N VAL A 11 6.96 -5.52 -6.91
CA VAL A 11 7.55 -4.83 -5.75
C VAL A 11 6.70 -4.98 -4.49
N GLY A 12 5.38 -4.80 -4.59
CA GLY A 12 4.51 -4.90 -3.42
C GLY A 12 4.32 -6.33 -2.92
N GLY A 13 4.32 -7.31 -3.83
CA GLY A 13 4.30 -8.73 -3.48
C GLY A 13 5.57 -9.17 -2.75
N THR A 14 6.74 -8.83 -3.29
CA THR A 14 8.02 -9.10 -2.60
C THR A 14 8.13 -8.34 -1.28
N LEU A 15 7.64 -7.09 -1.22
CA LEU A 15 7.61 -6.34 0.04
C LEU A 15 6.71 -7.03 1.07
N ALA A 16 5.52 -7.49 0.67
CA ALA A 16 4.63 -8.23 1.56
C ALA A 16 5.30 -9.51 2.05
N GLU A 17 5.89 -10.32 1.15
CA GLU A 17 6.62 -11.54 1.50
C GLU A 17 7.72 -11.32 2.55
N ASN A 18 8.52 -10.25 2.41
CA ASN A 18 9.61 -9.97 3.34
C ASN A 18 9.15 -9.39 4.68
N LEU A 19 7.94 -8.81 4.73
CA LEU A 19 7.41 -8.18 5.94
C LEU A 19 6.44 -9.06 6.71
N VAL A 20 5.88 -10.10 6.08
CA VAL A 20 5.02 -11.09 6.75
C VAL A 20 5.83 -11.82 7.82
N GLY A 21 5.32 -11.82 9.05
CA GLY A 21 5.97 -12.41 10.21
C GLY A 21 5.30 -12.00 11.52
N GLU A 22 5.74 -12.55 12.65
CA GLU A 22 5.03 -12.49 13.95
C GLU A 22 4.73 -11.07 14.48
N ASN A 23 5.43 -10.05 13.99
CA ASN A 23 5.31 -8.67 14.49
C ASN A 23 4.58 -7.73 13.53
N ASN A 24 4.13 -8.18 12.35
CA ASN A 24 3.58 -7.31 11.33
C ASN A 24 2.23 -7.81 10.79
N ASP A 25 1.21 -6.95 10.89
CA ASP A 25 -0.10 -7.15 10.27
C ASP A 25 -0.09 -6.47 8.90
N ILE A 26 -0.02 -7.27 7.83
CA ILE A 26 0.07 -6.77 6.46
C ILE A 26 -1.31 -6.76 5.80
N THR A 27 -1.68 -5.62 5.22
CA THR A 27 -2.84 -5.51 4.34
C THR A 27 -2.42 -5.05 2.95
N VAL A 28 -2.72 -5.84 1.92
CA VAL A 28 -2.40 -5.53 0.52
C VAL A 28 -3.65 -5.07 -0.23
N VAL A 29 -3.55 -3.93 -0.92
CA VAL A 29 -4.61 -3.37 -1.74
C VAL A 29 -4.23 -3.42 -3.22
N ASP A 30 -5.07 -3.99 -4.07
CA ASP A 30 -4.88 -3.95 -5.53
C ASP A 30 -6.23 -4.03 -6.26
N THR A 31 -6.30 -3.60 -7.51
CA THR A 31 -7.51 -3.73 -8.33
C THR A 31 -7.65 -5.13 -8.92
N ASN A 32 -6.54 -5.86 -9.09
CA ASN A 32 -6.48 -7.20 -9.64
C ASN A 32 -6.68 -8.27 -8.54
N GLY A 33 -7.90 -8.82 -8.48
CA GLY A 33 -8.25 -9.87 -7.52
C GLY A 33 -7.48 -11.18 -7.67
N GLU A 34 -6.96 -11.53 -8.85
CA GLU A 34 -6.15 -12.75 -9.03
C GLU A 34 -4.79 -12.64 -8.33
N ARG A 35 -4.15 -11.46 -8.41
CA ARG A 35 -2.90 -11.19 -7.70
C ARG A 35 -3.10 -11.21 -6.19
N LEU A 36 -4.20 -10.63 -5.71
CA LEU A 36 -4.56 -10.64 -4.30
C LEU A 36 -4.78 -12.07 -3.79
N ARG A 37 -5.58 -12.89 -4.51
CA ARG A 37 -5.77 -14.31 -4.17
C ARG A 37 -4.43 -15.05 -4.12
N SER A 38 -3.59 -14.86 -5.13
CA SER A 38 -2.27 -15.52 -5.19
C SER A 38 -1.34 -15.17 -4.02
N LEU A 39 -1.44 -13.95 -3.48
CA LEU A 39 -0.68 -13.53 -2.30
C LEU A 39 -1.28 -14.11 -1.01
N GLN A 40 -2.61 -14.05 -0.89
CA GLN A 40 -3.33 -14.56 0.27
C GLN A 40 -3.19 -16.09 0.42
N ASP A 41 -3.07 -16.82 -0.69
CA ASP A 41 -2.83 -18.28 -0.68
C ASP A 41 -1.42 -18.65 -0.19
N LYS A 42 -0.45 -17.72 -0.28
CA LYS A 42 0.97 -17.97 0.03
C LYS A 42 1.39 -17.44 1.39
N PHE A 43 0.77 -16.36 1.86
CA PHE A 43 1.21 -15.61 3.03
C PHE A 43 0.03 -15.30 3.93
N ASP A 44 0.28 -15.25 5.24
CA ASP A 44 -0.71 -14.81 6.22
C ASP A 44 -0.82 -13.27 6.18
N LEU A 45 -1.66 -12.77 5.27
CA LEU A 45 -1.92 -11.35 5.09
C LEU A 45 -3.38 -11.10 4.72
N ARG A 46 -3.84 -9.88 4.97
CA ARG A 46 -5.15 -9.42 4.53
C ARG A 46 -5.07 -8.82 3.14
N VAL A 47 -6.11 -9.01 2.33
CA VAL A 47 -6.24 -8.37 1.03
C VAL A 47 -7.52 -7.54 0.94
N VAL A 48 -7.44 -6.44 0.19
CA VAL A 48 -8.60 -5.59 -0.14
C VAL A 48 -8.57 -5.29 -1.63
N GLN A 49 -9.65 -5.62 -2.33
CA GLN A 49 -9.76 -5.33 -3.75
C GLN A 49 -10.33 -3.93 -3.98
N GLY A 50 -9.57 -3.05 -4.63
CA GLY A 50 -10.04 -1.69 -4.91
C GLY A 50 -8.94 -0.73 -5.34
N HIS A 51 -9.33 0.53 -5.59
CA HIS A 51 -8.39 1.59 -5.93
C HIS A 51 -7.78 2.19 -4.66
N GLY A 52 -6.46 2.08 -4.50
CA GLY A 52 -5.74 2.47 -3.27
C GLY A 52 -5.77 3.97 -2.93
N SER A 53 -6.23 4.84 -3.83
CA SER A 53 -6.44 6.27 -3.57
C SER A 53 -7.85 6.61 -3.07
N HIS A 54 -8.78 5.65 -3.06
CA HIS A 54 -10.16 5.89 -2.64
C HIS A 54 -10.29 5.80 -1.11
N PRO A 55 -10.88 6.81 -0.43
CA PRO A 55 -11.04 6.79 1.03
C PRO A 55 -11.76 5.55 1.56
N ARG A 56 -12.80 5.08 0.85
CA ARG A 56 -13.54 3.86 1.24
C ARG A 56 -12.63 2.63 1.28
N VAL A 57 -11.76 2.48 0.28
CA VAL A 57 -10.84 1.34 0.15
C VAL A 57 -9.76 1.41 1.23
N LEU A 58 -9.21 2.61 1.47
CA LEU A 58 -8.23 2.83 2.53
C LEU A 58 -8.80 2.53 3.92
N ARG A 59 -10.04 2.94 4.20
CA ARG A 59 -10.75 2.60 5.43
C ARG A 59 -10.94 1.09 5.58
N GLU A 60 -11.38 0.42 4.51
CA GLU A 60 -11.54 -1.04 4.51
C GLU A 60 -10.21 -1.77 4.77
N ALA A 61 -9.10 -1.21 4.27
CA ALA A 61 -7.75 -1.70 4.50
C ALA A 61 -7.18 -1.39 5.90
N GLY A 62 -7.92 -0.68 6.76
CA GLY A 62 -7.48 -0.34 8.12
C GLY A 62 -6.60 0.90 8.20
N ALA A 63 -6.80 1.89 7.33
CA ALA A 63 -6.00 3.12 7.37
C ALA A 63 -6.17 3.93 8.67
N ASP A 64 -7.31 3.79 9.36
CA ASP A 64 -7.62 4.49 10.61
C ASP A 64 -6.63 4.18 11.75
N ASP A 65 -6.01 2.99 11.73
CA ASP A 65 -5.08 2.51 12.76
C ASP A 65 -3.77 1.94 12.18
N ALA A 66 -3.49 2.23 10.91
CA ALA A 66 -2.24 1.82 10.26
C ALA A 66 -1.04 2.64 10.78
N ASP A 67 0.05 1.95 11.08
CA ASP A 67 1.33 2.57 11.45
C ASP A 67 2.11 3.05 10.21
N MET A 68 1.88 2.40 9.06
CA MET A 68 2.59 2.69 7.83
C MET A 68 1.73 2.40 6.59
N LEU A 69 1.88 3.26 5.58
CA LEU A 69 1.34 3.06 4.24
C LEU A 69 2.48 3.10 3.20
N VAL A 70 2.54 2.08 2.35
CA VAL A 70 3.55 1.95 1.30
C VAL A 70 2.84 1.90 -0.06
N ALA A 71 2.92 2.99 -0.82
CA ALA A 71 2.29 3.12 -2.12
C ALA A 71 3.27 2.77 -3.25
N VAL A 72 3.12 1.58 -3.82
CA VAL A 72 4.00 1.00 -4.86
C VAL A 72 3.22 0.58 -6.10
N THR A 73 2.11 1.27 -6.38
CA THR A 73 1.32 1.08 -7.60
C THR A 73 2.10 1.51 -8.85
N SER A 74 1.55 1.25 -10.03
CA SER A 74 2.18 1.63 -11.30
C SER A 74 2.17 3.11 -11.63
N SER A 75 1.32 3.91 -10.97
CA SER A 75 1.14 5.35 -11.21
C SER A 75 1.67 6.17 -10.04
N ASP A 76 2.53 7.14 -10.35
CA ASP A 76 3.07 8.07 -9.35
C ASP A 76 1.96 8.94 -8.76
N GLU A 77 1.02 9.38 -9.61
CA GLU A 77 -0.14 10.17 -9.23
C GLU A 77 -1.02 9.43 -8.22
N THR A 78 -1.27 8.14 -8.47
CA THR A 78 -2.02 7.29 -7.54
C THR A 78 -1.30 7.16 -6.20
N ASN A 79 0.02 6.98 -6.22
CA ASN A 79 0.81 6.86 -4.99
C ASN A 79 0.79 8.17 -4.18
N MET A 80 0.95 9.32 -4.86
CA MET A 80 0.91 10.64 -4.22
C MET A 80 -0.48 10.94 -3.62
N VAL A 81 -1.54 10.72 -4.39
CA VAL A 81 -2.91 10.96 -3.94
C VAL A 81 -3.26 10.02 -2.79
N ALA A 82 -2.89 8.74 -2.86
CA ALA A 82 -3.15 7.81 -1.77
C ALA A 82 -2.47 8.24 -0.46
N CYS A 83 -1.20 8.67 -0.52
CA CYS A 83 -0.51 9.23 0.64
C CYS A 83 -1.19 10.50 1.18
N GLN A 84 -1.63 11.40 0.29
CA GLN A 84 -2.31 12.62 0.69
C GLN A 84 -3.67 12.33 1.36
N VAL A 85 -4.45 11.40 0.83
CA VAL A 85 -5.73 10.97 1.38
C VAL A 85 -5.53 10.27 2.73
N ALA A 86 -4.55 9.36 2.81
CA ALA A 86 -4.17 8.67 4.05
C ALA A 86 -3.82 9.67 5.17
N TYR A 87 -3.01 10.68 4.85
CA TYR A 87 -2.68 11.75 5.78
C TYR A 87 -3.92 12.56 6.19
N SER A 88 -4.68 13.05 5.21
CA SER A 88 -5.73 14.06 5.45
C SER A 88 -6.94 13.49 6.18
N LEU A 89 -7.28 12.21 5.94
CA LEU A 89 -8.50 11.60 6.47
C LEU A 89 -8.24 10.62 7.62
N PHE A 90 -7.05 10.03 7.69
CA PHE A 90 -6.74 8.95 8.62
C PHE A 90 -5.52 9.24 9.50
N ASN A 91 -4.81 10.35 9.26
CA ASN A 91 -3.61 10.73 9.99
C ASN A 91 -2.54 9.62 10.03
N THR A 92 -2.49 8.75 9.00
CA THR A 92 -1.54 7.64 8.92
C THR A 92 -0.11 8.16 8.99
N PRO A 93 0.72 7.82 9.99
CA PRO A 93 1.92 8.57 10.34
C PRO A 93 3.04 8.39 9.31
N ASN A 94 3.42 7.14 9.00
CA ASN A 94 4.49 6.85 8.05
C ASN A 94 3.91 6.56 6.67
N ARG A 95 4.34 7.32 5.66
CA ARG A 95 3.83 7.19 4.28
C ARG A 95 4.99 7.18 3.31
N ILE A 96 5.20 6.06 2.64
CA ILE A 96 6.27 5.84 1.66
C ILE A 96 5.62 5.70 0.29
N ALA A 97 6.03 6.49 -0.68
CA ALA A 97 5.53 6.40 -2.05
C ALA A 97 6.68 6.15 -3.02
N ARG A 98 6.49 5.19 -3.94
CA ARG A 98 7.38 5.06 -5.10
C ARG A 98 7.04 6.14 -6.11
N ILE A 99 8.04 6.95 -6.46
CA ILE A 99 7.99 7.97 -7.51
C ILE A 99 9.02 7.61 -8.57
N ARG A 100 8.59 7.51 -9.83
CA ARG A 100 9.47 7.19 -10.97
C ARG A 100 9.79 8.41 -11.82
N SER A 101 8.84 9.33 -11.90
CA SER A 101 8.93 10.59 -12.64
C SER A 101 10.05 11.46 -12.06
N PRO A 102 11.13 11.71 -12.82
CA PRO A 102 12.27 12.48 -12.32
C PRO A 102 11.89 13.90 -11.90
N GLY A 103 10.93 14.52 -12.62
CA GLY A 103 10.45 15.87 -12.31
C GLY A 103 9.70 15.99 -10.97
N LEU A 104 9.23 14.87 -10.42
CA LEU A 104 8.58 14.83 -9.10
C LEU A 104 9.57 14.52 -7.97
N CYS A 105 10.77 14.03 -8.29
CA CYS A 105 11.81 13.74 -7.30
C CYS A 105 12.89 14.83 -7.31
N SER A 106 12.75 15.83 -6.43
CA SER A 106 13.73 16.92 -6.30
C SER A 106 15.07 16.52 -5.67
N ARG A 107 15.20 15.28 -5.15
CA ARG A 107 16.38 14.77 -4.43
C ARG A 107 16.79 13.35 -4.84
N CYS A 108 16.46 12.90 -6.05
CA CYS A 108 16.97 11.65 -6.59
C CYS A 108 18.26 11.93 -7.37
N GLY A 109 19.40 11.73 -6.72
CA GLY A 109 20.73 11.73 -7.33
C GLY A 109 21.35 10.34 -7.23
#